data_AF-A0A2P2LDR5-F1
#
_entry.id   AF-A0A2P2LDR5-F1
#
_cell.length_a   1.000
_cell.length_b   1.000
_cell.length_c   1.000
_cell.angle_alpha   90.00
_cell.angle_beta   90.00
_cell.angle_gamma   90.00
#
_symmetry.space_group_name_H-M   'P 1'
#
loop_
_entity.id
_entity.type
_entity.pdbx_description
1 polymer ?
#
loop_
_entity_poly.entity_id
_entity_poly.type
_entity_poly.pdbx_seq_one_letter_code
_entity_poly.pdbx_strand_id
1 'polypeptide(L)'
;MKVQIEDVTVYFPYDNIYPEQYAYMVELKRALDAKGHCLLEMPTGTGKTIALLSLITSYTLSKPQSPVKLIYCTRTVHEMEKTLAELKLLHNYQVKNLGLAARILAIGLSSRKNLCINQRVLAAENRDSVDAACRKLTASWVRSKAAENSNVRTCEFFENYERAASGALLPPGVYTLQVLN
;
A
#
# COMPACT_ATOMS: atom_id res chain seq x y z
N MET A 1 -16.43 14.55 -6.34
CA MET A 1 -17.78 14.77 -5.76
C MET A 1 -17.95 14.06 -4.41
N LYS A 2 -19.02 14.34 -3.67
CA LYS A 2 -19.44 13.58 -2.47
C LYS A 2 -20.69 12.76 -2.82
N VAL A 3 -20.69 11.46 -2.52
CA VAL A 3 -21.79 10.54 -2.80
C VAL A 3 -22.29 9.98 -1.47
N GLN A 4 -23.60 10.04 -1.22
CA GLN A 4 -24.17 9.43 -0.02
C GLN A 4 -24.49 7.96 -0.28
N ILE A 5 -23.86 7.06 0.48
CA ILE A 5 -24.11 5.62 0.45
C ILE A 5 -24.59 5.19 1.82
N GLU A 6 -25.90 5.07 1.96
CA GLU A 6 -26.56 4.84 3.26
C GLU A 6 -26.08 5.89 4.30
N ASP A 7 -25.43 5.47 5.38
CA ASP A 7 -24.90 6.32 6.44
C ASP A 7 -23.47 6.83 6.20
N VAL A 8 -22.85 6.52 5.06
CA VAL A 8 -21.46 6.91 4.75
C VAL A 8 -21.39 7.96 3.65
N THR A 9 -20.74 9.09 3.95
CA THR A 9 -20.37 10.11 2.95
C THR A 9 -19.11 9.66 2.21
N VAL A 10 -19.26 9.20 0.97
CA VAL A 10 -18.16 8.75 0.13
C VAL A 10 -17.52 9.91 -0.63
N TYR A 11 -16.21 10.09 -0.43
CA TYR A 11 -15.41 11.05 -1.18
C TYR A 11 -14.94 10.40 -2.49
N PHE A 12 -15.49 10.85 -3.62
CA PHE A 12 -15.19 10.29 -4.94
C PHE A 12 -14.42 11.31 -5.78
N PRO A 13 -13.27 10.96 -6.39
CA PRO A 13 -12.35 11.95 -6.97
C PRO A 13 -12.74 12.44 -8.37
N TYR A 14 -13.87 11.98 -8.90
CA TYR A 14 -14.42 12.42 -10.19
C TYR A 14 -15.73 13.19 -10.02
N ASP A 15 -16.19 13.82 -11.10
CA ASP A 15 -17.40 14.65 -11.10
C ASP A 15 -18.69 13.85 -11.26
N ASN A 16 -18.59 12.65 -11.85
CA ASN A 16 -19.73 11.76 -12.12
C ASN A 16 -19.44 10.36 -11.59
N ILE A 17 -20.51 9.70 -11.15
CA ILE A 17 -20.52 8.30 -10.71
C ILE A 17 -21.48 7.52 -11.60
N TYR A 18 -21.09 6.31 -12.01
CA TYR A 18 -21.97 5.43 -12.77
C TYR A 18 -22.95 4.67 -11.86
N PRO A 19 -24.17 4.35 -12.33
CA PRO A 19 -25.14 3.57 -11.56
C PRO A 19 -24.57 2.23 -11.06
N GLU A 20 -23.73 1.56 -11.87
CA GLU A 20 -23.10 0.29 -11.51
C GLU A 20 -22.05 0.47 -10.40
N GLN A 21 -21.31 1.58 -10.41
CA GLN A 21 -20.37 1.91 -9.33
C GLN A 21 -21.11 2.17 -8.02
N TYR A 22 -22.26 2.85 -8.08
CA TYR A 22 -23.10 3.09 -6.92
C TYR A 22 -23.62 1.77 -6.34
N ALA A 23 -24.22 0.92 -7.17
CA ALA A 23 -24.71 -0.40 -6.77
C ALA A 23 -23.59 -1.26 -6.17
N TYR A 24 -22.42 -1.28 -6.80
CA TYR A 24 -21.23 -1.98 -6.30
C TYR A 24 -20.83 -1.52 -4.89
N MET A 25 -20.81 -0.20 -4.66
CA MET A 25 -20.44 0.34 -3.36
C MET A 25 -21.49 0.09 -2.27
N VAL A 26 -22.79 0.08 -2.61
CA VAL A 26 -23.85 -0.31 -1.66
C VAL A 26 -23.65 -1.75 -1.18
N GLU A 27 -23.45 -2.69 -2.10
CA GLU A 27 -23.26 -4.11 -1.74
C GLU A 27 -21.95 -4.35 -0.98
N LEU A 28 -20.86 -3.66 -1.37
CA LEU A 28 -19.60 -3.72 -0.64
C LEU A 28 -19.74 -3.17 0.79
N LYS A 29 -20.49 -2.07 0.98
CA LYS A 29 -20.73 -1.47 2.31
C LYS A 29 -21.50 -2.44 3.21
N ARG A 30 -22.54 -3.08 2.69
CA ARG A 30 -23.32 -4.09 3.43
C ARG A 30 -22.47 -5.27 3.86
N ALA A 31 -21.57 -5.74 2.99
CA ALA A 31 -20.63 -6.80 3.33
C ALA A 31 -19.65 -6.39 4.45
N LEU A 32 -19.15 -5.15 4.41
CA LEU A 32 -18.28 -4.60 5.46
C LEU A 32 -18.99 -4.48 6.80
N ASP A 33 -20.25 -4.02 6.81
CA ASP A 33 -21.07 -3.92 8.03
C ASP A 33 -21.37 -5.28 8.64
N ALA A 34 -21.70 -6.26 7.80
CA ALA A 34 -21.95 -7.64 8.22
C ALA A 34 -20.68 -8.36 8.71
N LYS A 35 -19.49 -7.78 8.48
CA LYS A 35 -18.17 -8.40 8.77
C LYS A 35 -18.01 -9.77 8.11
N GLY A 36 -18.56 -9.93 6.91
CA GLY A 36 -18.60 -11.18 6.15
C GLY A 36 -17.76 -11.13 4.87
N HIS A 37 -17.80 -12.23 4.12
CA HIS A 37 -17.22 -12.31 2.78
C HIS A 37 -18.26 -11.92 1.73
N CYS A 38 -17.81 -11.30 0.64
CA CYS A 38 -18.65 -11.04 -0.52
C CYS A 38 -17.90 -11.37 -1.82
N LEU A 39 -18.64 -11.85 -2.81
CA LEU A 39 -18.17 -11.98 -4.19
C LEU A 39 -18.89 -10.93 -5.03
N LEU A 40 -18.14 -9.95 -5.52
CA LEU A 40 -18.69 -8.83 -6.29
C LEU A 40 -18.12 -8.87 -7.70
N GLU A 41 -19.00 -9.01 -8.68
CA GLU A 41 -18.66 -8.91 -10.09
C GLU A 41 -18.88 -7.48 -10.60
N MET A 42 -17.88 -6.92 -11.27
CA MET A 42 -18.05 -5.66 -11.99
C MET A 42 -17.22 -5.70 -13.29
N PRO A 43 -17.82 -5.36 -14.44
CA PRO A 43 -17.16 -5.47 -15.73
C PRO A 43 -15.93 -4.57 -15.84
N THR A 44 -14.96 -4.95 -16.66
CA THR A 44 -13.74 -4.18 -16.88
C THR A 44 -14.03 -2.81 -17.47
N GLY A 45 -13.24 -1.79 -17.11
CA GLY A 45 -13.37 -0.42 -17.65
C GLY A 45 -14.37 0.48 -16.90
N THR A 46 -15.10 -0.04 -15.92
CA THR A 46 -16.12 0.71 -15.16
C THR A 46 -15.60 1.39 -13.89
N GLY A 47 -14.29 1.43 -13.66
CA GLY A 47 -13.70 2.10 -12.48
C GLY A 47 -13.87 1.34 -11.16
N LYS A 48 -13.74 0.00 -11.17
CA LYS A 48 -13.81 -0.85 -9.97
C LYS A 48 -12.86 -0.45 -8.86
N THR A 49 -11.61 -0.22 -9.23
CA THR A 49 -10.55 0.10 -8.29
C THR A 49 -10.88 1.39 -7.54
N ILE A 50 -11.18 2.48 -8.25
CA ILE A 50 -11.54 3.74 -7.60
C ILE A 50 -12.85 3.67 -6.79
N ALA A 51 -13.88 2.96 -7.26
CA ALA A 51 -15.12 2.79 -6.50
C ALA A 51 -14.88 2.08 -5.16
N LEU A 52 -14.13 0.97 -5.19
CA LEU A 52 -13.73 0.23 -3.99
C LEU A 52 -12.91 1.09 -3.04
N LEU A 53 -11.85 1.74 -3.55
CA LEU A 53 -10.97 2.58 -2.73
C LEU A 53 -11.71 3.76 -2.10
N SER A 54 -12.60 4.42 -2.86
CA SER A 54 -13.39 5.56 -2.38
C SER A 54 -14.30 5.15 -1.23
N LEU A 55 -15.00 4.02 -1.36
CA LEU A 55 -15.86 3.52 -0.30
C LEU A 55 -15.07 3.13 0.94
N ILE A 56 -14.06 2.26 0.80
CA ILE A 56 -13.33 1.71 1.97
C ILE A 56 -12.63 2.82 2.76
N THR A 57 -11.98 3.76 2.08
CA THR A 57 -11.33 4.89 2.76
C THR A 57 -12.34 5.79 3.46
N SER A 58 -13.49 6.07 2.83
CA SER A 58 -14.56 6.88 3.44
C SER A 58 -15.26 6.15 4.60
N TYR A 59 -15.39 4.82 4.52
CA TYR A 59 -15.93 3.97 5.57
C TYR A 59 -15.02 3.95 6.81
N THR A 60 -13.70 3.89 6.61
CA THR A 60 -12.74 4.01 7.72
C THR A 60 -12.81 5.40 8.36
N LEU A 61 -13.02 6.45 7.56
CA LEU A 61 -13.18 7.82 8.07
C LEU A 61 -14.49 8.01 8.86
N SER A 62 -15.58 7.36 8.47
CA SER A 62 -16.87 7.45 9.18
C SER A 62 -16.90 6.65 10.49
N LYS A 63 -16.01 5.67 10.66
CA LYS A 63 -15.95 4.80 11.86
C LYS A 63 -14.58 4.87 12.55
N PRO A 64 -14.18 6.02 13.11
CA PRO A 64 -12.85 6.20 13.72
C PRO A 64 -12.60 5.29 14.94
N GLN A 65 -13.66 4.80 15.60
CA GLN A 65 -13.56 3.88 16.74
C GLN A 65 -13.20 2.45 16.33
N SER A 66 -13.36 2.08 15.06
CA SER A 66 -13.07 0.74 14.54
C SER A 66 -12.41 0.85 13.16
N PRO A 67 -11.19 1.39 13.08
CA PRO A 67 -10.52 1.61 11.81
C PRO A 67 -10.23 0.30 11.10
N VAL A 68 -10.58 0.22 9.81
CA VAL A 68 -10.31 -0.94 8.97
C VAL A 68 -8.96 -0.77 8.29
N LYS A 69 -8.12 -1.81 8.33
CA LYS A 69 -6.90 -1.90 7.52
C LYS A 69 -7.22 -2.60 6.20
N LEU A 70 -7.04 -1.91 5.08
CA LEU A 70 -7.20 -2.49 3.76
C LEU A 70 -5.94 -3.24 3.33
N ILE A 71 -6.08 -4.52 3.01
CA ILE A 71 -5.07 -5.31 2.30
C ILE A 71 -5.61 -5.50 0.87
N TYR A 72 -4.94 -4.89 -0.10
CA TYR A 72 -5.34 -4.96 -1.51
C TYR A 72 -4.35 -5.84 -2.28
N CYS A 73 -4.82 -6.98 -2.77
CA CYS A 73 -3.99 -7.94 -3.50
C CYS A 73 -4.20 -7.80 -5.01
N THR A 74 -3.11 -7.58 -5.75
CA THR A 74 -3.10 -7.60 -7.21
C THR A 74 -2.31 -8.82 -7.72
N ARG A 75 -2.48 -9.16 -9.01
CA ARG A 75 -1.75 -10.27 -9.62
C ARG A 75 -0.35 -9.84 -10.05
N THR A 76 -0.21 -8.59 -10.49
CA THR A 76 1.06 -8.06 -11.01
C THR A 76 1.48 -6.77 -10.31
N VAL A 77 2.77 -6.44 -10.44
CA VAL A 77 3.35 -5.19 -9.95
C VAL A 77 2.74 -3.97 -10.66
N HIS A 78 2.49 -4.07 -11.97
CA HIS A 78 1.88 -2.99 -12.76
C HIS A 78 0.47 -2.63 -12.27
N GLU A 79 -0.33 -3.65 -11.94
CA GLU A 79 -1.65 -3.44 -11.34
C GLU A 79 -1.56 -2.78 -9.96
N MET A 80 -0.57 -3.16 -9.16
CA MET A 80 -0.32 -2.53 -7.85
C MET A 80 0.03 -1.05 -8.01
N GLU A 81 0.94 -0.71 -8.94
CA GLU A 81 1.33 0.68 -9.20
C GLU A 81 0.14 1.52 -9.69
N LYS A 82 -0.67 0.99 -10.60
CA LYS A 82 -1.92 1.65 -11.03
C LYS A 82 -2.88 1.88 -9.87
N THR A 83 -3.05 0.88 -9.00
CA THR A 83 -3.92 0.98 -7.82
C THR A 83 -3.44 2.07 -6.86
N LEU A 84 -2.13 2.15 -6.61
CA LEU A 84 -1.55 3.19 -5.76
C LEU A 84 -1.62 4.58 -6.39
N ALA A 85 -1.52 4.68 -7.72
CA ALA A 85 -1.72 5.94 -8.44
C ALA A 85 -3.17 6.44 -8.31
N GLU A 86 -4.16 5.55 -8.46
CA GLU A 86 -5.57 5.87 -8.21
C GLU A 86 -5.82 6.26 -6.75
N LEU A 87 -5.21 5.54 -5.80
CA LEU A 87 -5.29 5.91 -4.39
C LEU A 87 -4.66 7.28 -4.10
N LYS A 88 -3.56 7.63 -4.77
CA LYS A 88 -2.92 8.95 -4.63
C LYS A 88 -3.83 10.06 -5.16
N LEU A 89 -4.51 9.85 -6.28
CA LEU A 89 -5.52 10.77 -6.81
C LEU A 89 -6.65 10.96 -5.78
N LEU A 90 -7.20 9.87 -5.26
CA LEU A 90 -8.25 9.88 -4.23
C LEU A 90 -7.80 10.59 -2.96
N HIS A 91 -6.61 10.26 -2.45
CA HIS A 91 -6.08 10.84 -1.23
C HIS A 91 -5.87 12.36 -1.37
N ASN A 92 -5.37 12.83 -2.52
CA ASN A 92 -5.27 14.27 -2.80
C ASN A 92 -6.66 14.94 -2.79
N TYR A 93 -7.68 14.29 -3.33
CA TYR A 93 -9.05 14.79 -3.25
C TYR A 93 -9.56 14.83 -1.80
N GLN A 94 -9.32 13.79 -1.01
CA GLN A 94 -9.70 13.74 0.40
C GLN A 94 -8.98 14.82 1.21
N VAL A 95 -7.67 14.99 1.06
CA VAL A 95 -6.89 16.05 1.75
C VAL A 95 -7.43 17.44 1.44
N LYS A 96 -7.77 17.72 0.17
CA LYS A 96 -8.39 19.00 -0.21
C LYS A 96 -9.73 19.27 0.49
N ASN A 97 -10.49 18.22 0.81
CA ASN A 97 -11.84 18.35 1.39
C ASN A 97 -11.90 18.18 2.92
N LEU A 98 -10.91 17.50 3.51
CA LEU A 98 -10.91 17.07 4.92
C LEU A 98 -9.67 17.54 5.69
N GLY A 99 -8.64 18.03 5.01
CA GLY A 99 -7.37 18.42 5.62
C GLY A 99 -6.72 17.25 6.35
N LEU A 100 -6.33 17.49 7.62
CA LEU A 100 -5.64 16.51 8.47
C LEU A 100 -6.47 15.26 8.79
N ALA A 101 -7.81 15.33 8.66
CA ALA A 101 -8.66 14.17 8.90
C ALA A 101 -8.48 13.08 7.82
N ALA A 102 -7.99 13.42 6.62
CA ALA A 102 -7.72 12.45 5.54
C ALA A 102 -6.40 11.68 5.70
N ARG A 103 -5.80 11.66 6.91
CA ARG A 103 -4.49 11.04 7.15
C ARG A 103 -4.52 9.53 6.86
N ILE A 104 -3.74 9.09 5.87
CA ILE A 104 -3.59 7.68 5.50
C ILE A 104 -2.11 7.33 5.36
N LEU A 105 -1.75 6.08 5.66
CA LEU A 105 -0.47 5.48 5.28
C LEU A 105 -0.77 4.30 4.36
N ALA A 106 -0.37 4.40 3.11
CA ALA A 106 -0.55 3.36 2.10
C ALA A 106 0.78 3.03 1.43
N ILE A 107 1.10 1.75 1.32
CA ILE A 107 2.41 1.27 0.88
C ILE A 107 2.23 0.18 -0.16
N GLY A 108 2.93 0.30 -1.29
CA GLY A 108 3.11 -0.79 -2.24
C GLY A 108 4.20 -1.75 -1.78
N LEU A 109 3.85 -3.02 -1.58
CA LEU A 109 4.82 -4.05 -1.20
C LEU A 109 5.10 -4.97 -2.40
N SER A 110 6.39 -5.12 -2.74
CA SER A 110 6.85 -6.03 -3.79
C SER A 110 8.06 -6.85 -3.31
N SER A 111 8.60 -7.67 -4.20
CA SER A 111 9.82 -8.47 -3.97
C SER A 111 11.06 -7.61 -3.73
N ARG A 112 12.11 -8.21 -3.15
CA ARG A 112 13.40 -7.54 -2.94
C ARG A 112 14.02 -7.02 -4.23
N LYS A 113 13.79 -7.67 -5.38
CA LYS A 113 14.28 -7.18 -6.67
C LYS A 113 13.79 -5.76 -7.00
N ASN A 114 12.60 -5.39 -6.52
CA ASN A 114 11.98 -4.10 -6.81
C ASN A 114 12.19 -3.06 -5.71
N LEU A 115 12.72 -3.44 -4.54
CA LEU A 115 12.86 -2.58 -3.36
C LEU A 115 14.29 -2.57 -2.78
N CYS A 116 15.22 -3.30 -3.39
CA CYS A 116 16.60 -3.32 -2.95
C CYS A 116 17.35 -2.11 -3.52
N ILE A 117 17.96 -1.32 -2.66
CA ILE A 117 18.79 -0.15 -3.03
C ILE A 117 20.29 -0.48 -3.08
N ASN A 118 20.68 -1.69 -2.67
CA ASN A 118 22.06 -2.13 -2.70
C ASN A 118 22.47 -2.55 -4.12
N GLN A 119 23.19 -1.65 -4.81
CA GLN A 119 23.62 -1.85 -6.21
C GLN A 119 24.41 -3.15 -6.42
N ARG A 120 25.17 -3.61 -5.42
CA ARG A 120 25.92 -4.89 -5.52
C ARG A 120 25.01 -6.11 -5.51
N VAL A 121 23.89 -6.02 -4.78
CA VAL A 121 22.87 -7.06 -4.72
C VAL A 121 22.01 -7.02 -6.00
N LEU A 122 21.67 -5.82 -6.48
CA LEU A 122 20.92 -5.63 -7.73
C LEU A 122 21.72 -6.05 -8.98
N ALA A 123 23.05 -5.94 -8.95
CA ALA A 123 23.92 -6.41 -10.02
C ALA A 123 23.88 -7.93 -10.24
N ALA A 124 23.28 -8.69 -9.31
CA ALA A 124 23.05 -10.11 -9.52
C ALA A 124 21.93 -10.32 -10.55
N GLU A 125 22.22 -11.01 -11.66
CA GLU A 125 21.39 -11.02 -12.87
C GLU A 125 19.96 -11.58 -12.68
N ASN A 126 19.75 -12.51 -11.73
CA ASN A 126 18.50 -13.27 -11.59
C ASN A 126 17.76 -13.01 -10.26
N ARG A 127 16.42 -13.20 -10.21
CA ARG A 127 15.60 -12.99 -8.99
C ARG A 127 16.08 -13.78 -7.78
N ASP A 128 16.30 -15.09 -7.95
CA ASP A 128 16.80 -15.95 -6.87
C ASP A 128 18.20 -15.53 -6.40
N SER A 129 18.97 -14.91 -7.29
CA SER A 129 20.28 -14.38 -6.94
C SER A 129 20.21 -13.10 -6.10
N VAL A 130 19.18 -12.26 -6.25
CA VAL A 130 18.95 -11.08 -5.39
C VAL A 130 18.62 -11.52 -3.96
N ASP A 131 17.72 -12.50 -3.79
CA ASP A 131 17.34 -12.98 -2.46
C ASP A 131 18.51 -13.67 -1.74
N ALA A 132 19.26 -14.52 -2.46
CA ALA A 132 20.45 -15.16 -1.93
C ALA A 132 21.56 -14.14 -1.60
N ALA A 133 21.81 -13.16 -2.47
CA ALA A 133 22.81 -12.12 -2.24
C ALA A 133 22.44 -11.20 -1.06
N CYS A 134 21.16 -10.83 -0.92
CA CYS A 134 20.67 -10.11 0.25
C CYS A 134 20.89 -10.93 1.52
N ARG A 135 20.49 -12.22 1.53
CA ARG A 135 20.67 -13.12 2.68
C ARG A 135 22.14 -13.29 3.08
N LYS A 136 23.06 -13.33 2.12
CA LYS A 136 24.51 -13.39 2.39
C LYS A 136 25.05 -12.16 3.13
N LEU A 137 24.32 -11.05 3.16
CA LEU A 137 24.72 -9.81 3.80
C LEU A 137 23.89 -9.49 5.07
N THR A 138 22.69 -10.03 5.21
CA THR A 138 21.74 -9.66 6.28
C THR A 138 21.41 -10.80 7.25
N ALA A 139 21.77 -12.04 6.94
CA ALA A 139 21.47 -13.16 7.84
C ALA A 139 22.12 -12.98 9.22
N SER A 140 21.42 -13.40 10.27
CA SER A 140 21.84 -13.23 11.67
C SER A 140 23.25 -13.75 11.93
N TRP A 141 23.59 -14.94 11.44
CA TRP A 141 24.92 -15.53 11.59
C TRP A 141 26.03 -14.78 10.84
N VAL A 142 25.71 -14.08 9.74
CA VAL A 142 26.67 -13.23 9.03
C VAL A 142 26.95 -11.98 9.86
N ARG A 143 25.90 -11.37 10.41
CA ARG A 143 25.99 -10.18 11.26
C ARG A 143 26.78 -10.46 12.55
N SER A 144 26.51 -11.60 13.21
CA SER A 144 27.28 -12.02 14.40
C SER A 144 28.77 -12.21 14.08
N LYS A 145 29.11 -12.85 12.96
CA LYS A 145 30.51 -13.01 12.52
C LYS A 145 31.18 -11.67 12.18
N ALA A 146 30.43 -10.72 11.62
CA ALA A 146 30.95 -9.38 11.32
C ALA A 146 31.24 -8.54 12.58
N ALA A 147 30.57 -8.84 13.70
CA ALA A 147 30.87 -8.21 14.99
C ALA A 147 32.23 -8.65 15.56
N GLU A 148 32.66 -9.88 15.25
CA GLU A 148 33.94 -10.44 15.69
C GLU A 148 35.07 -10.21 14.67
N ASN A 149 34.73 -10.04 13.38
CA ASN A 149 35.69 -9.90 12.29
C ASN A 149 35.26 -8.85 11.26
N SER A 150 35.96 -7.71 11.26
CA SER A 150 35.71 -6.56 10.37
C SER A 150 35.87 -6.85 8.87
N ASN A 151 36.45 -7.99 8.48
CA ASN A 151 36.56 -8.39 7.08
C ASN A 151 35.26 -8.99 6.51
N VAL A 152 34.32 -9.40 7.36
CA VAL A 152 33.01 -9.93 6.93
C VAL A 152 32.10 -8.77 6.55
N ARG A 153 31.65 -8.74 5.30
CA ARG A 153 30.78 -7.67 4.79
C ARG A 153 29.31 -7.89 5.17
N THR A 154 28.64 -6.81 5.52
CA THR A 154 27.19 -6.77 5.78
C THR A 154 26.50 -5.76 4.85
N CYS A 155 25.18 -5.68 4.90
CA CYS A 155 24.42 -4.68 4.15
C CYS A 155 24.31 -3.39 4.97
N GLU A 156 25.04 -2.35 4.59
CA GLU A 156 25.05 -1.05 5.30
C GLU A 156 23.64 -0.46 5.46
N PHE A 157 22.80 -0.57 4.42
CA PHE A 157 21.41 -0.08 4.47
C PHE A 157 20.58 -0.79 5.54
N PHE A 158 20.75 -2.11 5.68
CA PHE A 158 20.04 -2.91 6.68
C PHE A 158 20.55 -2.59 8.09
N GLU A 159 21.87 -2.51 8.27
CA GLU A 159 22.45 -2.17 9.58
C GLU A 159 22.07 -0.76 10.03
N ASN A 160 22.03 0.21 9.11
CA ASN A 160 21.61 1.58 9.42
C ASN A 160 20.12 1.62 9.79
N TYR A 161 19.26 0.85 9.10
CA TYR A 161 17.84 0.74 9.44
C TYR A 161 17.63 0.12 10.82
N GLU A 162 18.33 -0.99 11.12
CA GLU A 162 18.28 -1.66 12.43
C GLU A 162 18.74 -0.74 13.57
N ARG A 163 19.80 0.06 13.33
CA ARG A 163 20.27 1.06 14.31
C ARG A 163 19.28 2.21 14.51
N ALA A 164 18.58 2.62 13.46
CA ALA A 164 17.55 3.65 13.55
C ALA A 164 16.29 3.18 14.31
N ALA A 165 16.06 1.87 14.38
CA ALA A 165 14.99 1.22 15.15
C ALA A 165 13.62 1.91 14.98
N SER A 166 12.94 2.26 16.08
CA SER A 166 11.63 2.90 16.09
C SER A 166 11.61 4.35 15.57
N GLY A 167 12.76 4.95 15.26
CA GLY A 167 12.85 6.27 14.66
C GLY A 167 12.49 6.30 13.15
N ALA A 168 12.46 5.15 12.50
CA ALA A 168 12.22 5.02 11.06
C ALA A 168 10.74 4.83 10.69
N LEU A 169 9.84 5.64 11.27
CA LEU A 169 8.41 5.62 10.91
C LEU A 169 8.17 6.44 9.64
N LEU A 170 7.47 5.84 8.67
CA LEU A 170 7.03 6.55 7.48
C LEU A 170 5.91 7.55 7.85
N PRO A 171 6.01 8.82 7.44
CA PRO A 171 4.93 9.77 7.64
C PRO A 171 3.68 9.34 6.83
N PRO A 172 2.50 9.90 7.13
CA PRO A 172 1.31 9.66 6.34
C PRO A 172 1.52 10.04 4.88
N GLY A 173 1.07 9.17 3.98
CA GLY A 173 1.19 9.35 2.54
C GLY A 173 0.87 8.07 1.78
N VAL A 174 0.84 8.21 0.45
CA VAL A 174 0.69 7.09 -0.48
C VAL A 174 2.03 6.84 -1.17
N TYR A 175 2.67 5.72 -0.83
CA TYR A 175 4.01 5.34 -1.26
C TYR A 175 3.95 4.30 -2.38
N THR A 176 4.30 4.72 -3.60
CA THR A 176 4.52 3.80 -4.73
C THR A 176 5.92 3.19 -4.65
N LEU A 177 6.19 2.12 -5.42
CA LEU A 177 7.53 1.54 -5.48
C LEU A 177 8.60 2.56 -5.92
N GLN A 178 8.25 3.46 -6.84
CA GLN A 178 9.12 4.54 -7.30
C GLN A 178 9.43 5.57 -6.21
N VAL A 179 8.53 5.79 -5.25
CA VAL A 179 8.75 6.71 -4.13
C VAL A 179 9.57 6.06 -3.02
N LEU A 180 9.56 4.72 -2.94
CA LEU A 180 10.27 3.95 -1.92
C LEU A 180 11.72 3.61 -2.31
N ASN A 181 12.06 3.65 -3.59
CA ASN A 181 13.43 3.50 -4.11
C ASN A 181 14.11 4.85 -4.28
#